data_AF-A0A6Y4B0H5-F1
#
_entry.id   AF-A0A6Y4B0H5-F1
#
_cell.length_a   1.000
_cell.length_b   1.000
_cell.length_c   1.000
_cell.angle_alpha   90.00
_cell.angle_beta   90.00
_cell.angle_gamma   90.00
#
_symmetry.space_group_name_H-M   'P 1'
#
loop_
_entity.id
_entity.type
_entity.pdbx_description
1 polymer ?
#
loop_
_entity_poly.entity_id
_entity_poly.type
_entity_poly.pdbx_seq_one_letter_code
_entity_poly.pdbx_strand_id
1 'polypeptide(L)'
;MLSMIAASAIALSAPVYASDPCASVLCLYGKAIGSGGGSECKSAEKDFFNIIKKKKGSIRWSKTFDARKAFLNQCTTADPAAISKIMSKFGRSWG
;
A
#
# COMPACT_ATOMS: atom_id res chain seq x y z
N MET A 1 49.62 -11.59 0.14
CA MET A 1 48.44 -10.94 -0.45
C MET A 1 47.44 -12.04 -0.77
N LEU A 2 46.51 -12.37 0.14
CA LEU A 2 45.11 -11.90 0.15
C LEU A 2 44.51 -11.84 -1.27
N SER A 3 43.45 -12.57 -1.62
CA SER A 3 42.17 -12.61 -0.89
C SER A 3 41.39 -13.91 -1.08
N MET A 4 40.74 -14.36 0.00
CA MET A 4 39.62 -15.30 -0.03
C MET A 4 38.38 -14.57 -0.57
N ILE A 5 37.77 -15.09 -1.63
CA ILE A 5 36.46 -14.61 -2.09
C ILE A 5 35.41 -15.45 -1.36
N ALA A 6 34.92 -14.93 -0.24
CA ALA A 6 33.72 -15.45 0.40
C ALA A 6 32.53 -15.11 -0.50
N ALA A 7 32.00 -16.11 -1.22
CA ALA A 7 30.71 -16.01 -1.88
C ALA A 7 29.63 -15.98 -0.80
N SER A 8 29.36 -14.80 -0.24
CA SER A 8 28.22 -14.57 0.62
C SER A 8 26.96 -14.79 -0.23
N ALA A 9 26.31 -15.94 -0.06
CA ALA A 9 24.96 -16.14 -0.52
C ALA A 9 24.09 -15.08 0.18
N ILE A 10 23.73 -14.03 -0.56
CA ILE A 10 22.68 -13.11 -0.15
C ILE A 10 21.42 -13.98 -0.15
N ALA A 11 21.05 -14.47 1.02
CA ALA A 11 19.71 -14.98 1.25
C ALA A 11 18.78 -13.79 1.00
N LEU A 12 18.27 -13.68 -0.23
CA LEU A 12 17.11 -12.89 -0.53
C LEU A 12 15.99 -13.53 0.28
N SER A 13 15.79 -13.04 1.50
CA SER A 13 14.52 -13.18 2.19
C SER A 13 13.50 -12.55 1.25
N ALA A 14 12.90 -13.36 0.38
CA ALA A 14 11.74 -12.95 -0.38
C ALA A 14 10.77 -12.34 0.65
N PRO A 15 10.23 -11.13 0.41
CA PRO A 15 9.28 -10.57 1.33
C PRO A 15 8.15 -11.60 1.43
N VAL A 16 7.98 -12.17 2.63
CA VAL A 16 6.72 -12.76 3.06
C VAL A 16 5.66 -11.76 2.61
N TYR A 17 4.70 -12.16 1.76
CA TYR A 17 3.66 -11.30 1.20
C TYR A 17 3.01 -10.43 2.30
N ALA A 18 3.63 -9.29 2.54
CA ALA A 18 3.23 -8.26 3.46
C ALA A 18 2.77 -7.13 2.55
N SER A 19 1.57 -6.62 2.80
CA SER A 19 1.01 -5.52 2.04
C SER A 19 2.05 -4.40 1.90
N ASP A 20 2.37 -3.99 0.67
CA ASP A 20 3.37 -2.95 0.38
C ASP A 20 2.67 -1.58 0.34
N PRO A 21 2.85 -0.73 1.36
CA PRO A 21 2.19 0.57 1.41
C PRO A 21 2.64 1.51 0.29
N CYS A 22 3.90 1.42 -0.15
CA CYS A 22 4.44 2.27 -1.20
C CYS A 22 3.90 1.87 -2.57
N ALA A 23 3.82 0.56 -2.86
CA ALA A 23 3.13 0.07 -4.05
C ALA A 23 1.65 0.50 -4.05
N SER A 24 0.97 0.41 -2.90
CA SER A 24 -0.41 0.90 -2.79
C SER A 24 -0.53 2.39 -3.08
N VAL A 25 0.37 3.23 -2.55
CA VAL A 25 0.37 4.67 -2.87
C VAL A 25 0.52 4.88 -4.37
N LEU A 26 1.53 4.27 -5.00
CA LEU A 26 1.81 4.44 -6.43
C LEU A 26 0.59 4.04 -7.29
N CYS A 27 0.06 2.85 -7.05
CA CYS A 27 -1.07 2.30 -7.80
C CYS A 27 -2.35 3.10 -7.61
N LEU A 28 -2.69 3.43 -6.36
CA LEU A 28 -3.92 4.17 -6.06
C LEU A 28 -3.83 5.62 -6.53
N TYR A 29 -2.64 6.23 -6.55
CA TYR A 29 -2.47 7.57 -7.09
C TYR A 29 -2.74 7.59 -8.59
N GLY A 30 -2.15 6.65 -9.34
CA GLY A 30 -2.46 6.46 -10.77
C GLY A 30 -3.95 6.31 -11.00
N LYS A 31 -4.60 5.37 -10.27
CA LYS A 31 -6.05 5.18 -10.32
C LYS A 31 -6.83 6.45 -9.97
N ALA A 32 -6.36 7.24 -8.99
CA ALA A 32 -7.03 8.47 -8.57
C ALA A 32 -7.02 9.57 -9.65
N ILE A 33 -5.98 9.62 -10.48
CA ILE A 33 -5.84 10.58 -11.60
C ILE A 33 -6.37 10.04 -12.93
N GLY A 34 -6.87 8.79 -12.97
CA GLY A 34 -7.43 8.16 -14.18
C GLY A 34 -6.43 7.35 -15.00
N SER A 35 -5.19 7.22 -14.52
CA SER A 35 -4.14 6.38 -15.10
C SER A 35 -4.09 5.06 -14.32
N GLY A 36 -4.95 4.10 -14.67
CA GLY A 36 -4.95 2.80 -14.00
C GLY A 36 -3.60 2.08 -14.11
N GLY A 37 -3.20 1.33 -13.08
CA GLY A 37 -1.92 0.61 -13.04
C GLY A 37 -1.97 -0.83 -13.58
N GLY A 38 -3.04 -1.20 -14.29
CA GLY A 38 -3.17 -2.53 -14.90
C GLY A 38 -3.28 -3.70 -13.91
N SER A 39 -2.94 -4.91 -14.36
CA SER A 39 -2.95 -6.13 -13.53
C SER A 39 -1.96 -6.07 -12.37
N GLU A 40 -0.84 -5.41 -12.58
CA GLU A 40 0.27 -5.33 -11.61
C GLU A 40 -0.15 -4.61 -10.33
N CYS A 41 -1.06 -3.64 -10.44
CA CYS A 41 -1.58 -2.90 -9.29
C CYS A 41 -2.70 -3.61 -8.53
N LYS A 42 -3.25 -4.71 -9.03
CA LYS A 42 -4.43 -5.35 -8.41
C LYS A 42 -4.16 -5.79 -6.97
N SER A 43 -2.97 -6.32 -6.68
CA SER A 43 -2.63 -6.75 -5.32
C SER A 43 -2.50 -5.54 -4.38
N ALA A 44 -1.77 -4.51 -4.81
CA ALA A 44 -1.54 -3.31 -4.03
C ALA A 44 -2.83 -2.49 -3.79
N GLU A 45 -3.74 -2.44 -4.76
CA GLU A 45 -5.07 -1.86 -4.56
C GLU A 45 -5.89 -2.68 -3.56
N LYS A 46 -5.87 -4.01 -3.71
CA LYS A 46 -6.60 -4.93 -2.82
C LYS A 46 -6.12 -4.82 -1.37
N ASP A 47 -4.82 -4.68 -1.15
CA ASP A 47 -4.24 -4.45 0.18
C ASP A 47 -4.89 -3.25 0.87
N PHE A 48 -5.00 -2.12 0.18
CA PHE A 48 -5.66 -0.93 0.69
C PHE A 48 -7.16 -1.12 0.91
N PHE A 49 -7.87 -1.69 -0.07
CA PHE A 49 -9.32 -1.82 0.02
C PHE A 49 -9.79 -2.84 1.06
N ASN A 50 -8.98 -3.86 1.34
CA ASN A 50 -9.23 -4.85 2.40
C ASN A 50 -9.11 -4.29 3.82
N ILE A 51 -8.49 -3.12 4.00
CA ILE A 51 -8.45 -2.44 5.30
C ILE A 51 -9.85 -1.91 5.61
N ILE A 52 -10.64 -2.73 6.28
CA ILE A 52 -12.01 -2.40 6.70
C ILE A 52 -12.13 -2.60 8.21
N LYS A 53 -12.59 -1.56 8.91
CA LYS A 53 -12.93 -1.66 10.33
C LYS A 53 -14.44 -1.83 10.48
N LYS A 54 -14.87 -2.97 11.03
CA LYS A 54 -16.28 -3.29 11.29
C LYS A 54 -16.59 -3.27 12.79
N LYS A 55 -17.84 -2.97 13.16
CA LYS A 55 -18.39 -3.17 14.51
C LYS A 55 -19.86 -3.55 14.38
N LYS A 56 -20.26 -4.66 15.00
CA LYS A 56 -21.62 -5.22 14.92
C LYS A 56 -22.10 -5.41 13.46
N GLY A 57 -21.23 -5.95 12.59
CA GLY A 57 -21.54 -6.19 11.17
C GLY A 57 -21.43 -4.96 10.25
N SER A 58 -21.61 -3.74 10.78
CA SER A 58 -21.52 -2.51 9.99
C SER A 58 -20.08 -1.98 9.85
N ILE A 59 -19.78 -1.40 8.70
CA ILE A 59 -18.48 -0.74 8.45
C ILE A 59 -18.46 0.62 9.16
N ARG A 60 -17.37 0.89 9.86
CA ARG A 60 -17.08 2.18 10.45
C ARG A 60 -16.21 2.98 9.49
N TRP A 61 -16.82 3.64 8.50
CA TRP A 61 -16.08 4.36 7.46
C TRP A 61 -15.06 5.37 7.98
N SER A 62 -15.35 6.07 9.07
CA SER A 62 -14.37 6.95 9.71
C SER A 62 -13.15 6.18 10.23
N LYS A 63 -13.33 5.00 10.84
CA LYS A 63 -12.21 4.18 11.34
C LYS A 63 -11.48 3.44 10.23
N THR A 64 -12.19 3.03 9.18
CA THR A 64 -11.60 2.54 7.94
C THR A 64 -10.71 3.60 7.30
N PHE A 65 -11.20 4.85 7.20
CA PHE A 65 -10.45 5.98 6.67
C PHE A 65 -9.16 6.21 7.45
N ASP A 66 -9.23 6.26 8.79
CA ASP A 66 -8.05 6.45 9.65
C ASP A 66 -7.04 5.30 9.45
N ALA A 67 -7.52 4.06 9.40
CA ALA A 67 -6.66 2.88 9.22
C ALA A 67 -6.00 2.82 7.84
N ARG A 68 -6.75 3.18 6.79
CA ARG A 68 -6.23 3.29 5.42
C ARG A 68 -5.17 4.39 5.30
N LYS A 69 -5.41 5.55 5.91
CA LYS A 69 -4.41 6.63 5.95
C LYS A 69 -3.16 6.19 6.71
N ALA A 70 -3.32 5.55 7.87
CA ALA A 70 -2.20 5.04 8.65
C ALA A 70 -1.38 3.98 7.88
N PHE A 71 -2.04 3.14 7.08
CA PHE A 71 -1.37 2.21 6.17
C PHE A 71 -0.53 2.96 5.12
N LEU A 72 -1.13 3.88 4.35
CA LEU A 72 -0.38 4.63 3.33
C LEU A 72 0.79 5.45 3.91
N ASN A 73 0.62 5.98 5.13
CA ASN A 73 1.68 6.70 5.84
C ASN A 73 2.87 5.83 6.27
N GLN A 74 2.78 4.49 6.17
CA GLN A 74 3.95 3.61 6.35
C GLN A 74 4.93 3.74 5.18
N CYS A 75 4.47 4.25 4.03
CA CYS A 75 5.37 4.65 2.95
C CYS A 75 5.96 6.03 3.26
N THR A 76 7.13 6.06 3.89
CA THR A 76 7.80 7.30 4.33
C THR A 76 8.29 8.18 3.17
N THR A 77 8.43 7.62 1.96
CA THR A 77 8.84 8.33 0.75
C THR A 77 7.67 8.88 -0.07
N ALA A 78 6.43 8.57 0.32
CA ALA A 78 5.24 9.02 -0.40
C ALA A 78 5.00 10.53 -0.22
N ASP A 79 4.66 11.21 -1.31
CA ASP A 79 4.19 12.59 -1.25
C ASP A 79 2.87 12.68 -0.45
N PRO A 80 2.82 13.47 0.64
CA PRO A 80 1.59 13.69 1.40
C PRO A 80 0.40 14.18 0.54
N ALA A 81 0.65 14.91 -0.54
CA ALA A 81 -0.39 15.34 -1.47
C ALA A 81 -0.97 14.17 -2.27
N ALA A 82 -0.14 13.20 -2.67
CA ALA A 82 -0.60 11.95 -3.29
C ALA A 82 -1.47 11.14 -2.32
N ILE A 83 -1.03 10.98 -1.06
CA ILE A 83 -1.82 10.32 -0.01
C ILE A 83 -3.16 11.06 0.19
N SER A 84 -3.15 12.38 0.28
CA SER A 84 -4.37 13.19 0.42
C SER A 84 -5.34 12.97 -0.75
N LYS A 85 -4.82 12.96 -1.99
CA LYS A 85 -5.61 12.69 -3.19
C LYS A 85 -6.24 11.30 -3.15
N ILE A 86 -5.46 10.26 -2.82
CA ILE A 86 -5.94 8.89 -2.68
C ILE A 86 -7.05 8.82 -1.61
N MET A 87 -6.80 9.39 -0.43
CA MET A 87 -7.75 9.35 0.67
C MET A 87 -9.04 10.10 0.36
N SER A 88 -8.98 11.22 -0.37
CA SER A 88 -10.17 11.97 -0.80
C SER A 88 -11.09 11.14 -1.72
N LYS A 89 -10.51 10.29 -2.58
CA LYS A 89 -11.28 9.46 -3.52
C LYS A 89 -11.69 8.10 -2.95
N PHE A 90 -10.76 7.44 -2.27
CA PHE A 90 -10.86 6.02 -1.94
C PHE A 90 -10.90 5.74 -0.44
N GLY A 91 -10.68 6.74 0.41
CA GLY A 91 -10.57 6.55 1.85
C GLY A 91 -11.86 6.02 2.51
N ARG A 92 -13.02 6.24 1.91
CA ARG A 92 -14.35 5.84 2.44
C ARG A 92 -15.19 5.04 1.45
N SER A 93 -14.57 4.44 0.45
CA SER A 93 -15.25 3.66 -0.58
C SER A 93 -14.80 2.20 -0.60
N TRP A 94 -15.52 1.37 -1.35
CA TRP A 94 -15.17 -0.03 -1.55
C TRP A 94 -14.05 -0.24 -2.57
N GLY A 95 -13.82 0.73 -3.45
CA GLY A 95 -12.73 0.76 -4.44
C GLY A 95 -13.17 0.68 -5.88
#